data_AF-A0A371Q575-F1
#
_entry.id   AF-A0A371Q575-F1
#
_cell.length_a   1.000
_cell.length_b   1.000
_cell.length_c   1.000
_cell.angle_alpha   90.00
_cell.angle_beta   90.00
_cell.angle_gamma   90.00
#
_symmetry.space_group_name_H-M   'P 1'
#
loop_
_entity.id
_entity.type
_entity.pdbx_description
1 polymer ?
#
loop_
_entity_poly.entity_id
_entity_poly.type
_entity_poly.pdbx_seq_one_letter_code
_entity_poly.pdbx_strand_id
1 'polypeptide(L)'
;GALGVALSARRHAGPHGGVDEPAVRADARRLVAARPTAVNLEWAVRRVLSRLDGGHGAVLDEGLAMLREDAEVNTAMVRRAADLLGTLLPDRPLRLLTHCNTGRLATTAVGTALGVILELAARGRVAEVLVDETRPLLQGARLTAWELREADVPHRVCVDSAAAAAIASGMVDCVLVGADRIAVNGDVANKIGTYGVAVAAARSGVPFLVIAPESTRDPALTTGAGITIEERAAAEVVECAGAPVAPAGTAVFNPAFDVTPAELITAIVSERRVQRPREEPAELPDGQRLGAEIAAMARTLYERAWMPGTSGNVSARADTAGGTALITASGRDKGELTARDMVAVHAETARPVAADGPPPSAETAIHAAVYRTTDARAVIHVHAPYATAVAGRWARERAEAGPTLLPLRGFELLKGLGLRDPSATEVPVFPNHADVGRIATEVADHLRSRPKAPPALLIADHGITVWGRDLAQARNRLECMEAICHLVLLDAGNWPARPVTSLEGKTA
;
A
#
# COMPACT_ATOMS: atom_id res chain seq x y z
N GLY A 1 22.06 12.50 -7.20
CA GLY A 1 22.64 11.17 -6.87
C GLY A 1 23.00 10.41 -8.12
N ALA A 2 22.00 9.80 -8.76
CA ALA A 2 22.15 8.96 -9.96
C ALA A 2 23.08 9.55 -11.04
N LEU A 3 22.80 10.78 -11.51
CA LEU A 3 23.63 11.43 -12.54
C LEU A 3 25.07 11.72 -12.08
N GLY A 4 25.30 11.88 -10.77
CA GLY A 4 26.65 12.00 -10.20
C GLY A 4 27.45 10.69 -10.33
N VAL A 5 26.79 9.54 -10.17
CA VAL A 5 27.40 8.23 -10.41
C VAL A 5 27.62 8.01 -11.90
N ALA A 6 26.70 8.42 -12.77
CA ALA A 6 26.89 8.35 -14.23
C ALA A 6 28.10 9.20 -14.69
N LEU A 7 28.28 10.40 -14.14
CA LEU A 7 29.47 11.23 -14.38
C LEU A 7 30.74 10.56 -13.87
N SER A 8 30.71 9.93 -12.69
CA SER A 8 31.84 9.17 -12.16
C SER A 8 32.18 7.98 -13.06
N ALA A 9 31.18 7.20 -13.51
CA ALA A 9 31.36 6.07 -14.41
C ALA A 9 31.98 6.51 -15.75
N ARG A 10 31.58 7.66 -16.29
CA ARG A 10 32.20 8.24 -17.49
C ARG A 10 33.64 8.70 -17.23
N ARG A 11 33.92 9.31 -16.07
CA ARG A 11 35.27 9.77 -15.70
C ARG A 11 36.25 8.61 -15.54
N HIS A 12 35.78 7.48 -15.01
CA HIS A 12 36.57 6.28 -14.77
C HIS A 12 36.35 5.19 -15.83
N ALA A 13 35.97 5.60 -17.05
CA ALA A 13 35.83 4.69 -18.18
C ALA A 13 37.22 4.25 -18.68
N GLY A 14 37.40 2.93 -18.81
CA GLY A 14 38.60 2.32 -19.37
C GLY A 14 38.55 2.18 -20.90
N PRO A 15 39.67 1.77 -21.53
CA PRO A 15 39.68 1.37 -22.92
C PRO A 15 38.65 0.24 -23.16
N HIS A 16 37.98 0.25 -24.30
CA HIS A 16 36.96 -0.76 -24.69
C HIS A 16 35.64 -0.75 -23.90
N GLY A 17 35.32 0.35 -23.18
CA GLY A 17 33.98 0.57 -22.63
C GLY A 17 33.74 0.01 -21.22
N GLY A 18 34.73 -0.66 -20.63
CA GLY A 18 34.73 -1.04 -19.21
C GLY A 18 34.83 0.18 -18.28
N VAL A 19 34.55 -0.02 -17.00
CA VAL A 19 34.59 1.02 -15.96
C VAL A 19 35.44 0.54 -14.79
N ASP A 20 36.27 1.40 -14.21
CA ASP A 20 36.93 1.12 -12.92
C ASP A 20 35.87 1.17 -11.81
N GLU A 21 35.24 0.03 -11.58
CA GLU A 21 34.20 -0.15 -10.58
C GLU A 21 34.63 0.26 -9.16
N PRO A 22 35.81 -0.14 -8.66
CA PRO A 22 36.30 0.33 -7.36
C PRO A 22 36.30 1.86 -7.22
N ALA A 23 36.75 2.58 -8.25
CA ALA A 23 36.77 4.04 -8.24
C ALA A 23 35.36 4.64 -8.21
N VAL A 24 34.44 4.12 -9.04
CA VAL A 24 33.04 4.60 -9.06
C VAL A 24 32.32 4.31 -7.75
N ARG A 25 32.53 3.14 -7.14
CA ARG A 25 31.94 2.79 -5.84
C ARG A 25 32.52 3.65 -4.70
N ALA A 26 33.76 4.11 -4.80
CA ALA A 26 34.32 5.09 -3.87
C ALA A 26 33.63 6.47 -4.02
N ASP A 27 33.46 6.95 -5.25
CA ASP A 27 32.75 8.21 -5.53
C ASP A 27 31.28 8.16 -5.07
N ALA A 28 30.59 7.05 -5.34
CA ALA A 28 29.22 6.83 -4.91
C ALA A 28 29.07 6.86 -3.38
N ARG A 29 30.01 6.28 -2.63
CA ARG A 29 30.04 6.37 -1.16
C ARG A 29 30.18 7.82 -0.68
N ARG A 30 31.02 8.63 -1.35
CA ARG A 30 31.14 10.07 -1.05
C ARG A 30 29.84 10.82 -1.33
N LEU A 31 29.15 10.51 -2.42
CA LEU A 31 27.86 11.11 -2.75
C LEU A 31 26.82 10.82 -1.68
N VAL A 32 26.69 9.56 -1.23
CA VAL A 32 25.74 9.17 -0.17
C VAL A 32 26.09 9.85 1.16
N ALA A 33 27.38 9.90 1.52
CA ALA A 33 27.84 10.53 2.75
C ALA A 33 27.63 12.06 2.79
N ALA A 34 27.41 12.72 1.65
CA ALA A 34 27.19 14.16 1.61
C ALA A 34 25.90 14.59 2.33
N ARG A 35 24.87 13.72 2.34
CA ARG A 35 23.59 13.95 3.06
C ARG A 35 23.03 12.60 3.55
N PRO A 36 23.54 12.06 4.68
CA PRO A 36 23.20 10.72 5.14
C PRO A 36 21.72 10.54 5.54
N THR A 37 21.00 11.63 5.79
CA THR A 37 19.56 11.62 6.11
C THR A 37 18.65 11.55 4.87
N ALA A 38 19.20 11.78 3.66
CA ALA A 38 18.44 11.80 2.40
C ALA A 38 18.32 10.39 1.80
N VAL A 39 17.30 9.63 2.24
CA VAL A 39 17.07 8.24 1.80
C VAL A 39 16.95 8.11 0.27
N ASN A 40 16.31 9.07 -0.40
CA ASN A 40 16.18 9.10 -1.86
C ASN A 40 17.54 9.18 -2.58
N LEU A 41 18.54 9.84 -1.97
CA LEU A 41 19.88 9.94 -2.54
C LEU A 41 20.56 8.57 -2.56
N GLU A 42 20.53 7.85 -1.44
CA GLU A 42 21.10 6.52 -1.33
C GLU A 42 20.39 5.51 -2.23
N TRP A 43 19.06 5.51 -2.23
CA TRP A 43 18.26 4.67 -3.13
C TRP A 43 18.64 4.88 -4.60
N ALA A 44 18.69 6.13 -5.05
CA ALA A 44 19.02 6.47 -6.43
C ALA A 44 20.44 6.05 -6.80
N VAL A 45 21.40 6.22 -5.88
CA VAL A 45 22.79 5.77 -6.07
C VAL A 45 22.86 4.25 -6.18
N ARG A 46 22.20 3.50 -5.29
CA ARG A 46 22.17 2.03 -5.34
C ARG A 46 21.57 1.50 -6.63
N ARG A 47 20.48 2.12 -7.11
CA ARG A 47 19.80 1.71 -8.35
C ARG A 47 20.67 1.86 -9.59
N VAL A 48 21.41 2.96 -9.75
CA VAL A 48 22.31 3.10 -10.92
C VAL A 48 23.60 2.29 -10.77
N LEU A 49 24.07 2.05 -9.54
CA LEU A 49 25.23 1.18 -9.30
C LEU A 49 24.97 -0.28 -9.71
N SER A 50 23.72 -0.75 -9.70
CA SER A 50 23.39 -2.11 -10.17
C SER A 50 23.52 -2.26 -11.70
N ARG A 51 23.84 -1.19 -12.42
CA ARG A 51 24.07 -1.18 -13.87
C ARG A 51 25.53 -1.03 -14.26
N LEU A 52 26.46 -1.03 -13.29
CA LEU A 52 27.89 -0.85 -13.54
C LEU A 52 28.47 -1.89 -14.51
N ASP A 53 28.03 -3.14 -14.42
CA ASP A 53 28.47 -4.24 -15.29
C ASP A 53 28.18 -3.97 -16.77
N GLY A 54 27.16 -3.14 -17.07
CA GLY A 54 26.81 -2.69 -18.42
C GLY A 54 27.62 -1.49 -18.91
N GLY A 55 28.62 -1.04 -18.14
CA GLY A 55 29.45 0.11 -18.45
C GLY A 55 28.77 1.46 -18.22
N HIS A 56 29.50 2.54 -18.49
CA HIS A 56 29.05 3.91 -18.20
C HIS A 56 27.77 4.31 -18.96
N GLY A 57 27.53 3.74 -20.15
CA GLY A 57 26.30 3.95 -20.93
C GLY A 57 25.07 3.44 -20.21
N ALA A 58 25.09 2.20 -19.71
CA ALA A 58 23.98 1.60 -18.97
C ALA A 58 23.65 2.37 -17.67
N VAL A 59 24.68 2.86 -16.97
CA VAL A 59 24.52 3.70 -15.78
C VAL A 59 23.84 5.04 -16.12
N LEU A 60 24.21 5.65 -17.24
CA LEU A 60 23.58 6.89 -17.73
C LEU A 60 22.12 6.64 -18.13
N ASP A 61 21.86 5.58 -18.90
CA ASP A 61 20.51 5.23 -19.37
C ASP A 61 19.55 4.99 -18.20
N GLU A 62 20.00 4.29 -17.15
CA GLU A 62 19.22 4.11 -15.93
C GLU A 62 19.00 5.44 -15.20
N GLY A 63 20.01 6.30 -15.10
CA GLY A 63 19.87 7.63 -14.52
C GLY A 63 18.84 8.51 -15.27
N LEU A 64 18.83 8.43 -16.60
CA LEU A 64 17.85 9.13 -17.45
C LEU A 64 16.46 8.46 -17.42
N ALA A 65 16.38 7.15 -17.22
CA ALA A 65 15.11 6.45 -16.99
C ALA A 65 14.48 6.91 -15.67
N MET A 66 15.26 6.97 -14.59
CA MET A 66 14.81 7.50 -13.29
C MET A 66 14.29 8.94 -13.39
N LEU A 67 14.92 9.78 -14.22
CA LEU A 67 14.45 11.15 -14.45
C LEU A 67 13.06 11.18 -15.11
N ARG A 68 12.83 10.32 -16.10
CA ARG A 68 11.54 10.19 -16.79
C ARG A 68 10.46 9.64 -15.86
N GLU A 69 10.79 8.60 -15.10
CA GLU A 69 9.89 8.00 -14.11
C GLU A 69 9.47 9.03 -13.04
N ASP A 70 10.41 9.82 -12.51
CA ASP A 70 10.07 10.86 -11.54
C ASP A 70 9.15 11.93 -12.15
N ALA A 71 9.32 12.29 -13.42
CA ALA A 71 8.42 13.21 -14.11
C ALA A 71 6.99 12.65 -14.25
N GLU A 72 6.85 11.37 -14.58
CA GLU A 72 5.56 10.67 -14.66
C GLU A 72 4.88 10.60 -13.29
N VAL A 73 5.63 10.22 -12.25
CA VAL A 73 5.17 10.16 -10.85
C VAL A 73 4.66 11.53 -10.39
N ASN A 74 5.47 12.58 -10.55
CA ASN A 74 5.08 13.93 -10.15
C ASN A 74 3.80 14.38 -10.90
N THR A 75 3.74 14.16 -12.21
CA THR A 75 2.57 14.56 -13.03
C THR A 75 1.30 13.83 -12.60
N ALA A 76 1.37 12.52 -12.40
CA ALA A 76 0.21 11.71 -12.00
C ALA A 76 -0.32 12.12 -10.62
N MET A 77 0.57 12.34 -9.66
CA MET A 77 0.23 12.82 -8.33
C MET A 77 -0.39 14.23 -8.37
N VAL A 78 0.21 15.14 -9.14
CA VAL A 78 -0.25 16.52 -9.29
C VAL A 78 -1.68 16.57 -9.84
N ARG A 79 -1.95 15.83 -10.92
CA ARG A 79 -3.29 15.74 -11.50
C ARG A 79 -4.30 15.17 -10.51
N ARG A 80 -3.95 14.08 -9.83
CA ARG A 80 -4.81 13.46 -8.82
C ARG A 80 -5.19 14.44 -7.69
N ALA A 81 -4.23 15.21 -7.20
CA ALA A 81 -4.48 16.22 -6.16
C ALA A 81 -5.33 17.38 -6.68
N ALA A 82 -5.08 17.88 -7.89
CA ALA A 82 -5.89 18.93 -8.51
C ALA A 82 -7.35 18.47 -8.73
N ASP A 83 -7.56 17.23 -9.16
CA ASP A 83 -8.89 16.64 -9.34
C ASP A 83 -9.61 16.46 -8.00
N LEU A 84 -8.89 15.99 -6.96
CA LEU A 84 -9.42 15.90 -5.60
C LEU A 84 -9.87 17.28 -5.10
N LEU A 85 -9.10 18.33 -5.30
CA LEU A 85 -9.45 19.69 -4.89
C LEU A 85 -10.70 20.22 -5.63
N GLY A 86 -10.91 19.80 -6.87
CA GLY A 86 -12.13 20.08 -7.62
C GLY A 86 -13.39 19.47 -6.97
N THR A 87 -13.25 18.40 -6.20
CA THR A 87 -14.35 17.77 -5.44
C THR A 87 -14.49 18.28 -4.02
N LEU A 88 -13.39 18.73 -3.39
CA LEU A 88 -13.36 19.17 -2.00
C LEU A 88 -13.76 20.63 -1.82
N LEU A 89 -13.53 21.47 -2.84
CA LEU A 89 -13.65 22.91 -2.73
C LEU A 89 -14.64 23.48 -3.76
N PRO A 90 -15.26 24.64 -3.48
CA PRO A 90 -16.16 25.30 -4.40
C PRO A 90 -15.52 25.55 -5.77
N ASP A 91 -16.33 25.50 -6.82
CA ASP A 91 -15.90 25.77 -8.19
C ASP A 91 -15.73 27.27 -8.44
N ARG A 92 -14.65 27.81 -7.88
CA ARG A 92 -14.17 29.19 -8.07
C ARG A 92 -12.64 29.22 -7.98
N PRO A 93 -12.01 30.35 -8.36
CA PRO A 93 -10.62 30.60 -8.02
C PRO A 93 -10.38 30.51 -6.51
N LEU A 94 -9.36 29.74 -6.12
CA LEU A 94 -9.01 29.37 -4.76
C LEU A 94 -7.86 30.23 -4.23
N ARG A 95 -7.92 30.55 -2.94
CA ARG A 95 -6.81 31.17 -2.21
C ARG A 95 -6.05 30.07 -1.51
N LEU A 96 -4.81 29.85 -1.90
CA LEU A 96 -4.00 28.73 -1.46
C LEU A 96 -2.90 29.21 -0.51
N LEU A 97 -2.47 28.34 0.41
CA LEU A 97 -1.26 28.57 1.20
C LEU A 97 -0.30 27.39 1.01
N THR A 98 0.99 27.69 0.88
CA THR A 98 2.06 26.68 0.82
C THR A 98 3.22 27.05 1.75
N HIS A 99 3.96 26.02 2.15
CA HIS A 99 5.09 26.13 3.07
C HIS A 99 6.32 25.41 2.49
N CYS A 100 7.51 25.99 2.66
CA CYS A 100 8.77 25.56 2.02
C CYS A 100 8.71 25.63 0.48
N ASN A 101 9.66 24.97 -0.19
CA ASN A 101 9.66 24.81 -1.64
C ASN A 101 9.49 23.36 -2.06
N THR A 102 8.48 23.12 -2.91
CA THR A 102 8.08 21.80 -3.41
C THR A 102 7.93 21.79 -4.93
N GLY A 103 8.55 22.76 -5.60
CA GLY A 103 8.50 22.93 -7.04
C GLY A 103 9.53 22.11 -7.81
N ARG A 104 9.82 22.57 -9.03
CA ARG A 104 10.82 21.97 -9.90
C ARG A 104 12.24 22.14 -9.40
N LEU A 105 12.48 23.07 -8.47
CA LEU A 105 13.78 23.23 -7.83
C LEU A 105 14.00 22.20 -6.70
N ALA A 106 12.93 21.60 -6.18
CA ALA A 106 12.98 20.56 -5.16
C ALA A 106 12.82 19.13 -5.71
N THR A 107 12.38 19.00 -6.97
CA THR A 107 12.13 17.74 -7.67
C THR A 107 12.87 17.73 -9.01
N THR A 108 12.73 16.67 -9.81
CA THR A 108 13.31 16.65 -11.16
C THR A 108 12.37 17.16 -12.25
N ALA A 109 11.11 17.47 -11.90
CA ALA A 109 10.03 17.78 -12.83
C ALA A 109 9.07 18.84 -12.26
N VAL A 110 7.76 18.73 -12.51
CA VAL A 110 6.73 19.74 -12.18
C VAL A 110 6.63 20.14 -10.70
N GLY A 111 7.14 19.32 -9.78
CA GLY A 111 6.98 19.50 -8.33
C GLY A 111 5.87 18.67 -7.73
N THR A 112 5.72 18.79 -6.40
CA THR A 112 4.67 18.13 -5.63
C THR A 112 3.55 19.13 -5.31
N ALA A 113 3.50 19.73 -4.12
CA ALA A 113 2.46 20.70 -3.75
C ALA A 113 2.49 21.95 -4.63
N LEU A 114 3.67 22.50 -4.95
CA LEU A 114 3.77 23.60 -5.91
C LEU A 114 3.34 23.17 -7.32
N GLY A 115 3.61 21.93 -7.72
CA GLY A 115 3.12 21.36 -8.98
C GLY A 115 1.59 21.37 -9.05
N VAL A 116 0.89 21.07 -7.95
CA VAL A 116 -0.57 21.16 -7.84
C VAL A 116 -1.05 22.60 -7.99
N ILE A 117 -0.35 23.56 -7.37
CA ILE A 117 -0.68 24.99 -7.51
C ILE A 117 -0.54 25.43 -8.98
N LEU A 118 0.53 25.04 -9.66
CA LEU A 118 0.75 25.35 -11.07
C LEU A 118 -0.31 24.72 -11.99
N GLU A 119 -0.68 23.47 -11.73
CA GLU A 119 -1.76 22.78 -12.45
C GLU A 119 -3.12 23.49 -12.23
N LEU A 120 -3.44 23.89 -10.99
CA LEU A 120 -4.64 24.67 -10.71
C LEU A 120 -4.61 26.04 -11.38
N ALA A 121 -3.46 26.70 -11.43
CA ALA A 121 -3.31 27.98 -12.12
C ALA A 121 -3.55 27.83 -13.63
N ALA A 122 -3.01 26.77 -14.25
CA ALA A 122 -3.28 26.44 -15.65
C ALA A 122 -4.77 26.15 -15.92
N ARG A 123 -5.50 25.67 -14.91
CA ARG A 123 -6.97 25.48 -14.94
C ARG A 123 -7.77 26.75 -14.62
N GLY A 124 -7.12 27.90 -14.39
CA GLY A 124 -7.78 29.14 -13.99
C GLY A 124 -8.41 29.09 -12.59
N ARG A 125 -7.93 28.18 -11.73
CA ARG A 125 -8.50 27.90 -10.40
C ARG A 125 -7.72 28.54 -9.24
N VAL A 126 -6.74 29.40 -9.50
CA VAL A 126 -5.96 30.10 -8.45
C VAL A 126 -6.33 31.59 -8.44
N ALA A 127 -6.82 32.07 -7.31
CA ALA A 127 -7.02 33.50 -7.05
C ALA A 127 -5.72 34.15 -6.56
N GLU A 128 -5.06 33.49 -5.60
CA GLU A 128 -3.82 33.93 -4.99
C GLU A 128 -3.16 32.77 -4.23
N VAL A 129 -1.83 32.80 -4.14
CA VAL A 129 -1.04 31.91 -3.27
C VAL A 129 -0.34 32.72 -2.19
N LEU A 130 -0.62 32.42 -0.92
CA LEU A 130 0.21 32.85 0.20
C LEU A 130 1.38 31.87 0.36
N VAL A 131 2.60 32.41 0.34
CA VAL A 131 3.83 31.64 0.43
C VAL A 131 4.50 31.99 1.74
N ASP A 132 4.52 31.05 2.68
CA ASP A 132 5.29 31.22 3.92
C ASP A 132 6.78 31.41 3.58
N GLU A 133 7.43 32.40 4.18
CA GLU A 133 8.84 32.68 3.89
C GLU A 133 9.75 31.49 4.18
N THR A 134 9.37 30.68 5.18
CA THR A 134 10.02 29.44 5.62
C THR A 134 11.39 29.67 6.27
N ARG A 135 11.40 30.29 7.46
CA ARG A 135 12.62 30.41 8.27
C ARG A 135 13.16 29.03 8.70
N PRO A 136 14.47 28.91 8.94
CA PRO A 136 15.47 29.97 8.83
C PRO A 136 16.01 30.20 7.41
N LEU A 137 15.89 29.22 6.50
CA LEU A 137 16.60 29.23 5.21
C LEU A 137 15.88 29.97 4.08
N LEU A 138 14.65 30.41 4.33
CA LEU A 138 13.85 31.24 3.46
C LEU A 138 13.50 30.56 2.13
N GLN A 139 13.21 29.25 2.13
CA GLN A 139 12.92 28.51 0.90
C GLN A 139 11.68 29.05 0.19
N GLY A 140 10.62 29.39 0.92
CA GLY A 140 9.41 29.91 0.30
C GLY A 140 9.63 31.29 -0.31
N ALA A 141 10.28 32.20 0.44
CA ALA A 141 10.58 33.54 -0.07
C ALA A 141 11.57 33.54 -1.25
N ARG A 142 12.58 32.66 -1.25
CA ARG A 142 13.65 32.66 -2.26
C ARG A 142 13.36 31.79 -3.47
N LEU A 143 12.71 30.65 -3.29
CA LEU A 143 12.55 29.63 -4.32
C LEU A 143 11.10 29.56 -4.80
N THR A 144 10.15 29.41 -3.88
CA THR A 144 8.73 29.25 -4.25
C THR A 144 8.16 30.51 -4.88
N ALA A 145 8.41 31.67 -4.27
CA ALA A 145 8.00 32.96 -4.85
C ALA A 145 8.66 33.19 -6.23
N TRP A 146 9.92 32.76 -6.40
CA TRP A 146 10.59 32.83 -7.69
C TRP A 146 9.92 31.92 -8.74
N GLU A 147 9.63 30.66 -8.40
CA GLU A 147 8.95 29.73 -9.31
C GLU A 147 7.54 30.20 -9.69
N LEU A 148 6.78 30.76 -8.74
CA LEU A 148 5.44 31.31 -8.99
C LEU A 148 5.48 32.57 -9.86
N ARG A 149 6.46 33.46 -9.64
CA ARG A 149 6.69 34.63 -10.49
C ARG A 149 6.99 34.24 -11.92
N GLU A 150 7.87 33.26 -12.13
CA GLU A 150 8.22 32.79 -13.47
C GLU A 150 7.01 32.16 -14.21
N ALA A 151 6.05 31.61 -13.45
CA ALA A 151 4.83 31.03 -13.99
C ALA A 151 3.64 32.02 -14.06
N ASP A 152 3.86 33.30 -13.76
CA ASP A 152 2.82 34.35 -13.70
C ASP A 152 1.63 33.99 -12.80
N VAL A 153 1.88 33.29 -11.70
CA VAL A 153 0.85 32.93 -10.72
C VAL A 153 0.75 34.02 -9.65
N PRO A 154 -0.44 34.58 -9.38
CA PRO A 154 -0.62 35.60 -8.34
C PRO A 154 -0.22 35.07 -6.96
N HIS A 155 0.72 35.75 -6.29
CA HIS A 155 1.21 35.32 -4.98
C HIS A 155 1.72 36.48 -4.12
N ARG A 156 1.77 36.24 -2.80
CA ARG A 156 2.42 37.10 -1.80
C ARG A 156 3.22 36.27 -0.82
N VAL A 157 4.39 36.77 -0.43
CA VAL A 157 5.17 36.17 0.65
C VAL A 157 4.56 36.59 1.99
N CYS A 158 4.39 35.63 2.89
CA CYS A 158 3.89 35.77 4.24
C CYS A 158 4.99 35.38 5.22
N VAL A 159 5.23 36.16 6.27
CA VAL A 159 6.08 35.68 7.37
C VAL A 159 5.41 34.48 8.03
N ASP A 160 6.18 33.49 8.48
CA ASP A 160 5.63 32.22 8.98
C ASP A 160 4.61 32.43 10.12
N SER A 161 4.86 33.43 10.98
CA SER A 161 3.99 33.78 12.11
C SER A 161 2.64 34.39 11.72
N ALA A 162 2.49 34.88 10.48
CA ALA A 162 1.24 35.44 9.98
C ALA A 162 0.33 34.39 9.31
N ALA A 163 0.84 33.18 9.03
CA ALA A 163 0.08 32.11 8.38
C ALA A 163 -1.21 31.76 9.16
N ALA A 164 -1.10 31.60 10.48
CA ALA A 164 -2.25 31.28 11.33
C ALA A 164 -3.32 32.38 11.32
N ALA A 165 -2.91 33.66 11.30
CA ALA A 165 -3.82 34.79 11.21
C ALA A 165 -4.50 34.87 9.84
N ALA A 166 -3.77 34.60 8.75
CA ALA A 166 -4.33 34.53 7.40
C ALA A 166 -5.37 33.40 7.27
N ILE A 167 -5.08 32.22 7.81
CA ILE A 167 -6.02 31.10 7.84
C ILE A 167 -7.27 31.46 8.66
N ALA A 168 -7.11 31.96 9.88
CA ALA A 168 -8.22 32.27 10.78
C ALA A 168 -9.12 33.42 10.29
N SER A 169 -8.56 34.36 9.52
CA SER A 169 -9.32 35.44 8.87
C SER A 169 -10.00 35.02 7.56
N GLY A 170 -9.90 33.72 7.21
CA GLY A 170 -10.54 33.17 6.02
C GLY A 170 -9.88 33.62 4.72
N MET A 171 -8.60 34.01 4.73
CA MET A 171 -7.84 34.35 3.52
C MET A 171 -7.34 33.10 2.77
N VAL A 172 -7.46 31.91 3.36
CA VAL A 172 -6.97 30.65 2.82
C VAL A 172 -8.12 29.67 2.68
N ASP A 173 -8.31 29.12 1.48
CA ASP A 173 -9.30 28.09 1.18
C ASP A 173 -8.72 26.67 1.34
N CYS A 174 -7.40 26.51 1.17
CA CYS A 174 -6.72 25.23 1.27
C CYS A 174 -5.22 25.42 1.51
N VAL A 175 -4.62 24.53 2.30
CA VAL A 175 -3.17 24.44 2.50
C VAL A 175 -2.62 23.23 1.73
N LEU A 176 -1.57 23.46 0.94
CA LEU A 176 -0.87 22.42 0.18
C LEU A 176 0.60 22.40 0.58
N VAL A 177 1.10 21.26 1.06
CA VAL A 177 2.52 21.09 1.44
C VAL A 177 3.11 19.80 0.89
N GLY A 178 4.44 19.74 0.85
CA GLY A 178 5.17 18.51 0.55
C GLY A 178 5.37 17.63 1.79
N ALA A 179 6.23 16.63 1.67
CA ALA A 179 6.72 15.84 2.78
C ALA A 179 8.16 15.40 2.54
N ASP A 180 8.93 15.28 3.62
CA ASP A 180 10.25 14.66 3.62
C ASP A 180 10.15 13.17 3.99
N ARG A 181 9.20 12.80 4.87
CA ARG A 181 8.95 11.40 5.26
C ARG A 181 7.52 11.21 5.75
N ILE A 182 6.92 10.06 5.44
CA ILE A 182 5.56 9.70 5.87
C ILE A 182 5.57 8.34 6.56
N ALA A 183 5.12 8.27 7.80
CA ALA A 183 4.96 7.02 8.56
C ALA A 183 3.73 6.22 8.09
N VAL A 184 3.64 4.94 8.50
CA VAL A 184 2.53 4.05 8.12
C VAL A 184 1.17 4.61 8.55
N ASN A 185 1.05 5.14 9.77
CA ASN A 185 -0.19 5.76 10.27
C ASN A 185 -0.58 7.05 9.54
N GLY A 186 0.32 7.63 8.73
CA GLY A 186 0.09 8.89 8.02
C GLY A 186 0.66 10.12 8.72
N ASP A 187 1.42 9.98 9.82
CA ASP A 187 2.19 11.11 10.35
C ASP A 187 3.24 11.55 9.33
N VAL A 188 3.40 12.87 9.19
CA VAL A 188 4.24 13.47 8.16
C VAL A 188 5.33 14.31 8.80
N ALA A 189 6.59 13.97 8.54
CA ALA A 189 7.67 14.91 8.76
C ALA A 189 7.87 15.79 7.53
N ASN A 190 7.88 17.10 7.76
CA ASN A 190 8.12 18.11 6.74
C ASN A 190 8.85 19.31 7.36
N LYS A 191 9.22 20.29 6.53
CA LYS A 191 9.93 21.51 6.96
C LYS A 191 9.31 22.14 8.23
N ILE A 192 10.17 22.51 9.18
CA ILE A 192 9.78 23.18 10.42
C ILE A 192 8.84 24.37 10.14
N GLY A 193 7.71 24.41 10.82
CA GLY A 193 6.61 25.34 10.58
C GLY A 193 5.34 24.63 10.06
N THR A 194 5.49 23.48 9.39
CA THR A 194 4.37 22.72 8.81
C THR A 194 3.33 22.33 9.85
N TYR A 195 3.76 21.83 11.01
CA TYR A 195 2.85 21.47 12.10
C TYR A 195 2.01 22.67 12.57
N GLY A 196 2.62 23.85 12.72
CA GLY A 196 1.91 25.07 13.14
C GLY A 196 0.83 25.49 12.15
N VAL A 197 1.12 25.39 10.85
CA VAL A 197 0.15 25.64 9.78
C VAL A 197 -0.99 24.62 9.81
N ALA A 198 -0.68 23.34 10.01
CA ALA A 198 -1.66 22.27 10.10
C ALA A 198 -2.63 22.46 11.29
N VAL A 199 -2.11 22.87 12.46
CA VAL A 199 -2.93 23.20 13.64
C VAL A 199 -3.88 24.36 13.35
N ALA A 200 -3.39 25.43 12.70
CA ALA A 200 -4.23 26.57 12.34
C ALA A 200 -5.32 26.20 11.32
N ALA A 201 -4.96 25.38 10.32
CA ALA A 201 -5.88 24.88 9.30
C ALA A 201 -6.99 24.02 9.93
N ALA A 202 -6.62 23.04 10.76
CA ALA A 202 -7.55 22.17 11.45
C ALA A 202 -8.54 22.96 12.33
N ARG A 203 -8.04 23.93 13.10
CA ARG A 203 -8.87 24.80 13.95
C ARG A 203 -9.86 25.67 13.16
N SER A 204 -9.51 26.04 11.94
CA SER A 204 -10.31 26.92 11.08
C SER A 204 -11.17 26.15 10.07
N GLY A 205 -11.13 24.81 10.09
CA GLY A 205 -11.85 23.97 9.13
C GLY A 205 -11.32 24.05 7.70
N VAL A 206 -10.09 24.53 7.51
CA VAL A 206 -9.44 24.65 6.21
C VAL A 206 -8.77 23.31 5.87
N PRO A 207 -9.04 22.72 4.68
CA PRO A 207 -8.37 21.51 4.25
C PRO A 207 -6.85 21.65 4.21
N PHE A 208 -6.15 20.66 4.76
CA PHE A 208 -4.70 20.56 4.77
C PHE A 208 -4.26 19.30 4.03
N LEU A 209 -3.62 19.46 2.87
CA LEU A 209 -3.21 18.35 2.03
C LEU A 209 -1.69 18.24 1.95
N VAL A 210 -1.22 17.00 2.02
CA VAL A 210 0.17 16.62 1.83
C VAL A 210 0.32 15.93 0.48
N ILE A 211 1.20 16.45 -0.37
CA ILE A 211 1.41 15.95 -1.73
C ILE A 211 2.83 15.42 -1.78
N ALA A 212 2.97 14.10 -1.83
CA ALA A 212 4.26 13.43 -1.82
C ALA A 212 4.20 12.08 -2.53
N PRO A 213 5.25 11.68 -3.26
CA PRO A 213 5.27 10.41 -3.97
C PRO A 213 5.26 9.24 -3.00
N GLU A 214 4.85 8.06 -3.48
CA GLU A 214 4.81 6.85 -2.66
C GLU A 214 6.20 6.50 -2.07
N SER A 215 7.27 6.86 -2.77
CA SER A 215 8.65 6.69 -2.32
C SER A 215 9.02 7.49 -1.06
N THR A 216 8.24 8.52 -0.70
CA THR A 216 8.41 9.29 0.54
C THR A 216 7.83 8.54 1.77
N ARG A 217 7.03 7.49 1.56
CA ARG A 217 6.51 6.67 2.64
C ARG A 217 7.59 5.72 3.15
N ASP A 218 7.75 5.70 4.47
CA ASP A 218 8.67 4.81 5.16
C ASP A 218 7.90 3.66 5.82
N PRO A 219 7.90 2.44 5.25
CA PRO A 219 7.20 1.30 5.82
C PRO A 219 7.84 0.79 7.12
N ALA A 220 9.07 1.21 7.46
CA ALA A 220 9.72 0.83 8.70
C ALA A 220 9.25 1.67 9.90
N LEU A 221 8.60 2.82 9.67
CA LEU A 221 8.11 3.71 10.71
C LEU A 221 6.60 3.56 10.90
N THR A 222 6.19 3.06 12.07
CA THR A 222 4.76 2.90 12.40
C THR A 222 4.09 4.25 12.65
N THR A 223 4.78 5.17 13.32
CA THR A 223 4.30 6.50 13.71
C THR A 223 5.41 7.55 13.54
N GLY A 224 5.03 8.83 13.59
CA GLY A 224 5.95 9.94 13.50
C GLY A 224 6.94 10.03 14.67
N ALA A 225 6.66 9.39 15.80
CA ALA A 225 7.58 9.32 16.95
C ALA A 225 8.90 8.59 16.64
N GLY A 226 8.92 7.73 15.61
CA GLY A 226 10.14 7.06 15.15
C GLY A 226 11.02 7.93 14.23
N ILE A 227 10.56 9.13 13.85
CA ILE A 227 11.31 10.02 12.95
C ILE A 227 12.35 10.79 13.76
N THR A 228 13.64 10.60 13.45
CA THR A 228 14.71 11.41 14.02
C THR A 228 14.74 12.78 13.36
N ILE A 229 14.59 13.84 14.14
CA ILE A 229 14.61 15.22 13.66
C ILE A 229 16.04 15.75 13.67
N GLU A 230 16.49 16.23 12.51
CA GLU A 230 17.79 16.88 12.35
C GLU A 230 17.77 18.26 13.04
N GLU A 231 18.68 18.50 13.98
CA GLU A 231 18.99 19.84 14.48
C GLU A 231 20.13 20.46 13.67
N ARG A 232 19.95 21.71 13.25
CA ARG A 232 20.88 22.43 12.37
C ARG A 232 21.65 23.51 13.11
N ALA A 233 22.68 24.01 12.45
CA ALA A 233 23.59 25.00 13.03
C ALA A 233 22.85 26.27 13.49
N ALA A 234 23.24 26.78 14.66
CA ALA A 234 22.69 28.00 15.24
C ALA A 234 22.81 29.23 14.32
N ALA A 235 23.87 29.29 13.51
CA ALA A 235 24.14 30.38 12.57
C ALA A 235 22.98 30.64 11.59
N GLU A 236 22.20 29.63 11.21
CA GLU A 236 21.05 29.81 10.32
C GLU A 236 19.95 30.70 10.95
N VAL A 237 19.87 30.70 12.28
CA VAL A 237 18.89 31.48 13.03
C VAL A 237 19.46 32.83 13.45
N VAL A 238 20.69 32.85 13.99
CA VAL A 238 21.32 34.08 14.53
C VAL A 238 21.98 34.96 13.49
N GLU A 239 22.07 34.50 12.23
CA GLU A 239 22.54 35.30 11.10
C GLU A 239 21.54 35.27 9.94
N CYS A 240 21.50 36.36 9.18
CA CYS A 240 20.78 36.46 7.92
C CYS A 240 21.68 37.13 6.88
N ALA A 241 21.95 36.45 5.76
CA ALA A 241 22.86 36.93 4.71
C ALA A 241 24.25 37.37 5.24
N GLY A 242 24.77 36.68 6.25
CA GLY A 242 26.06 36.97 6.90
C GLY A 242 26.02 38.13 7.91
N ALA A 243 24.85 38.73 8.16
CA ALA A 243 24.68 39.75 9.19
C ALA A 243 24.06 39.14 10.46
N PRO A 244 24.58 39.44 11.66
CA PRO A 244 24.01 38.93 12.91
C PRO A 244 22.63 39.57 13.18
N VAL A 245 21.68 38.74 13.58
CA VAL A 245 20.30 39.13 13.94
C VAL A 245 19.93 38.77 15.38
N ALA A 246 20.87 38.19 16.13
CA ALA A 246 20.75 37.92 17.57
C ALA A 246 22.06 38.22 18.30
N PRO A 247 22.05 38.43 19.63
CA PRO A 247 23.26 38.61 20.43
C PRO A 247 24.25 37.44 20.27
N ALA A 248 25.54 37.74 20.26
CA ALA A 248 26.59 36.72 20.16
C ALA A 248 26.51 35.70 21.30
N GLY A 249 26.71 34.41 20.99
CA GLY A 249 26.64 33.32 21.97
C GLY A 249 25.22 32.89 22.38
N THR A 250 24.17 33.46 21.76
CA THR A 250 22.78 33.05 22.00
C THR A 250 22.60 31.56 21.66
N ALA A 251 22.10 30.78 22.62
CA ALA A 251 21.72 29.39 22.38
C ALA A 251 20.49 29.32 21.47
N VAL A 252 20.45 28.33 20.58
CA VAL A 252 19.42 28.20 19.55
C VAL A 252 18.81 26.81 19.59
N PHE A 253 17.49 26.73 19.45
CA PHE A 253 16.77 25.52 19.10
C PHE A 253 16.39 25.61 17.61
N ASN A 254 17.00 24.79 16.76
CA ASN A 254 16.84 24.85 15.30
C ASN A 254 16.58 23.47 14.69
N PRO A 255 15.42 22.85 14.97
CA PRO A 255 15.01 21.64 14.26
C PRO A 255 14.73 21.96 12.79
N ALA A 256 15.25 21.16 11.87
CA ALA A 256 15.04 21.34 10.44
C ALA A 256 13.63 20.94 9.97
N PHE A 257 12.94 20.13 10.77
CA PHE A 257 11.65 19.51 10.46
C PHE A 257 10.79 19.47 11.73
N ASP A 258 9.48 19.38 11.53
CA ASP A 258 8.52 18.98 12.57
C ASP A 258 7.69 17.79 12.07
N VAL A 259 6.94 17.18 12.99
CA VAL A 259 6.01 16.08 12.67
C VAL A 259 4.59 16.63 12.76
N THR A 260 3.87 16.56 11.65
CA THR A 260 2.42 16.81 11.57
C THR A 260 1.67 15.50 11.78
N PRO A 261 0.89 15.36 12.88
CA PRO A 261 0.10 14.16 13.12
C PRO A 261 -0.96 13.94 12.05
N ALA A 262 -1.22 12.66 11.76
CA ALA A 262 -2.24 12.20 10.81
C ALA A 262 -3.60 12.90 11.00
N GLU A 263 -4.04 13.09 12.25
CA GLU A 263 -5.34 13.71 12.59
C GLU A 263 -5.53 15.15 12.08
N LEU A 264 -4.44 15.87 11.81
CA LEU A 264 -4.48 17.24 11.27
C LEU A 264 -4.51 17.27 9.74
N ILE A 265 -4.31 16.12 9.08
CA ILE A 265 -4.16 16.02 7.64
C ILE A 265 -5.48 15.59 7.01
N THR A 266 -6.00 16.41 6.10
CA THR A 266 -7.24 16.12 5.36
C THR A 266 -7.01 15.01 4.35
N ALA A 267 -5.93 15.09 3.57
CA ALA A 267 -5.52 14.03 2.67
C ALA A 267 -4.01 14.02 2.40
N ILE A 268 -3.48 12.82 2.18
CA ILE A 268 -2.14 12.56 1.64
C ILE A 268 -2.34 12.02 0.22
N VAL A 269 -1.79 12.71 -0.77
CA VAL A 269 -1.95 12.35 -2.19
C VAL A 269 -0.60 11.92 -2.76
N SER A 270 -0.55 10.69 -3.27
CA SER A 270 0.56 10.16 -4.06
C SER A 270 0.12 9.87 -5.51
N GLU A 271 1.04 9.48 -6.36
CA GLU A 271 0.75 9.02 -7.71
C GLU A 271 -0.19 7.79 -7.71
N ARG A 272 -0.15 6.98 -6.64
CA ARG A 272 -0.91 5.73 -6.53
C ARG A 272 -2.24 5.87 -5.82
N ARG A 273 -2.37 6.77 -4.83
CA ARG A 273 -3.58 6.83 -4.00
C ARG A 273 -3.82 8.19 -3.35
N VAL A 274 -5.05 8.35 -2.85
CA VAL A 274 -5.42 9.37 -1.86
C VAL A 274 -5.68 8.65 -0.54
N GLN A 275 -4.94 8.97 0.51
CA GLN A 275 -5.23 8.55 1.88
C GLN A 275 -5.87 9.72 2.63
N ARG A 276 -6.92 9.49 3.42
CA ARG A 276 -7.54 10.51 4.28
C ARG A 276 -7.34 10.09 5.74
N PRO A 277 -6.28 10.54 6.43
CA PRO A 277 -5.99 10.07 7.78
C PRO A 277 -6.99 10.60 8.83
N ARG A 278 -7.63 11.75 8.58
CA ARG A 278 -8.70 12.31 9.41
C ARG A 278 -10.05 11.60 9.26
N GLU A 279 -10.24 10.85 8.17
CA GLU A 279 -11.27 9.83 8.20
C GLU A 279 -10.74 8.72 9.10
N GLU A 280 -11.13 8.74 10.38
CA GLU A 280 -11.34 7.46 11.05
C GLU A 280 -12.12 6.61 10.05
N PRO A 281 -11.78 5.31 9.83
CA PRO A 281 -12.72 4.47 9.12
C PRO A 281 -14.04 4.69 9.85
N ALA A 282 -15.01 5.32 9.17
CA ALA A 282 -16.29 5.62 9.78
C ALA A 282 -16.71 4.35 10.52
N GLU A 283 -17.31 4.45 11.70
CA GLU A 283 -18.04 3.30 12.22
C GLU A 283 -19.14 2.98 11.22
N LEU A 284 -18.75 2.22 10.21
CA LEU A 284 -19.59 1.63 9.23
C LEU A 284 -20.49 0.72 10.08
N PRO A 285 -21.82 0.82 9.94
CA PRO A 285 -22.72 -0.17 10.52
C PRO A 285 -22.13 -1.56 10.28
N ASP A 286 -22.19 -2.48 11.24
CA ASP A 286 -21.38 -3.71 11.23
C ASP A 286 -21.35 -4.45 9.87
N GLY A 287 -22.47 -4.44 9.13
CA GLY A 287 -22.53 -4.94 7.76
C GLY A 287 -21.67 -4.18 6.73
N GLN A 288 -21.65 -2.85 6.75
CA GLN A 288 -20.78 -2.06 5.86
C GLN A 288 -19.29 -2.23 6.24
N ARG A 289 -18.97 -2.37 7.54
CA ARG A 289 -17.59 -2.61 8.01
C ARG A 289 -17.08 -3.96 7.51
N LEU A 290 -17.85 -5.00 7.77
CA LEU A 290 -17.56 -6.34 7.29
C LEU A 290 -17.46 -6.38 5.76
N GLY A 291 -18.32 -5.64 5.06
CA GLY A 291 -18.25 -5.54 3.61
C GLY A 291 -16.97 -4.88 3.10
N ALA A 292 -16.46 -3.86 3.80
CA ALA A 292 -15.17 -3.24 3.48
C ALA A 292 -14.00 -4.20 3.74
N GLU A 293 -14.05 -4.98 4.83
CA GLU A 293 -13.04 -6.00 5.15
C GLU A 293 -13.00 -7.11 4.10
N ILE A 294 -14.17 -7.62 3.68
CA ILE A 294 -14.28 -8.62 2.60
C ILE A 294 -13.73 -8.06 1.29
N ALA A 295 -14.08 -6.82 0.93
CA ALA A 295 -13.59 -6.16 -0.28
C ALA A 295 -12.06 -6.00 -0.25
N ALA A 296 -11.48 -5.56 0.88
CA ALA A 296 -10.04 -5.45 1.05
C ALA A 296 -9.33 -6.81 0.93
N MET A 297 -9.91 -7.85 1.54
CA MET A 297 -9.39 -9.21 1.43
C MET A 297 -9.37 -9.69 -0.03
N ALA A 298 -10.46 -9.50 -0.77
CA ALA A 298 -10.54 -9.89 -2.17
C ALA A 298 -9.47 -9.18 -3.04
N ARG A 299 -9.23 -7.89 -2.82
CA ARG A 299 -8.17 -7.14 -3.53
C ARG A 299 -6.78 -7.68 -3.22
N THR A 300 -6.48 -7.99 -1.96
CA THR A 300 -5.20 -8.62 -1.57
C THR A 300 -5.00 -9.99 -2.23
N LEU A 301 -6.07 -10.78 -2.35
CA LEU A 301 -6.01 -12.09 -3.01
C LEU A 301 -5.90 -11.96 -4.54
N TYR A 302 -6.51 -10.92 -5.13
CA TYR A 302 -6.36 -10.56 -6.54
C TYR A 302 -4.91 -10.17 -6.87
N GLU A 303 -4.27 -9.31 -6.05
CA GLU A 303 -2.86 -8.90 -6.23
C GLU A 303 -1.87 -10.08 -6.20
N ARG A 304 -2.26 -11.18 -5.57
CA ARG A 304 -1.50 -12.45 -5.53
C ARG A 304 -1.82 -13.39 -6.70
N ALA A 305 -2.65 -12.96 -7.64
CA ALA A 305 -3.16 -13.74 -8.76
C ALA A 305 -3.96 -15.00 -8.34
N TRP A 306 -4.58 -15.00 -7.14
CA TRP A 306 -5.39 -16.12 -6.66
C TRP A 306 -6.89 -15.96 -6.99
N MET A 307 -7.32 -14.74 -7.33
CA MET A 307 -8.70 -14.42 -7.73
C MET A 307 -8.74 -13.65 -9.06
N PRO A 308 -8.18 -14.19 -10.16
CA PRO A 308 -8.12 -13.44 -11.43
C PRO A 308 -9.51 -13.15 -12.00
N GLY A 309 -9.72 -11.92 -12.47
CA GLY A 309 -10.97 -11.45 -13.07
C GLY A 309 -12.15 -11.53 -12.10
N THR A 310 -13.17 -12.31 -12.45
CA THR A 310 -14.39 -12.50 -11.64
C THR A 310 -14.36 -13.77 -10.78
N SER A 311 -13.24 -14.49 -10.76
CA SER A 311 -13.12 -15.83 -10.19
C SER A 311 -12.97 -15.82 -8.66
N GLY A 312 -13.59 -16.79 -7.99
CA GLY A 312 -13.56 -16.91 -6.53
C GLY A 312 -14.50 -15.95 -5.80
N ASN A 313 -14.70 -16.21 -4.51
CA ASN A 313 -15.54 -15.42 -3.64
C ASN A 313 -15.08 -15.50 -2.17
N VAL A 314 -15.46 -14.48 -1.41
CA VAL A 314 -15.11 -14.32 0.01
C VAL A 314 -16.38 -13.99 0.75
N SER A 315 -16.64 -14.68 1.86
CA SER A 315 -17.78 -14.38 2.72
C SER A 315 -17.44 -14.41 4.20
N ALA A 316 -18.23 -13.70 4.99
CA ALA A 316 -18.18 -13.75 6.44
C ALA A 316 -19.56 -13.52 7.06
N ARG A 317 -19.81 -14.13 8.23
CA ARG A 317 -21.07 -14.00 8.98
C ARG A 317 -21.23 -12.57 9.49
N ALA A 318 -22.37 -11.96 9.18
CA ALA A 318 -22.66 -10.55 9.47
C ALA A 318 -23.16 -10.33 10.91
N ASP A 319 -23.69 -11.36 11.55
CA ASP A 319 -24.18 -11.32 12.93
C ASP A 319 -23.49 -12.38 13.81
N THR A 320 -23.59 -12.20 15.12
CA THR A 320 -23.11 -13.16 16.12
C THR A 320 -24.05 -14.36 16.26
N ALA A 321 -25.33 -14.20 15.88
CA ALA A 321 -26.35 -15.25 15.90
C ALA A 321 -26.19 -16.29 14.78
N GLY A 322 -25.37 -16.03 13.75
CA GLY A 322 -25.11 -16.91 12.62
C GLY A 322 -26.23 -16.98 11.58
N GLY A 323 -27.19 -16.05 11.54
CA GLY A 323 -28.31 -16.11 10.61
C GLY A 323 -27.94 -15.67 9.19
N THR A 324 -27.06 -14.67 9.09
CA THR A 324 -26.73 -14.00 7.82
C THR A 324 -25.22 -13.91 7.58
N ALA A 325 -24.84 -13.83 6.30
CA ALA A 325 -23.47 -13.60 5.86
C ALA A 325 -23.44 -12.57 4.73
N LEU A 326 -22.36 -11.80 4.66
CA LEU A 326 -22.02 -10.99 3.49
C LEU A 326 -21.08 -11.78 2.59
N ILE A 327 -21.30 -11.71 1.28
CA ILE A 327 -20.47 -12.35 0.27
C ILE A 327 -20.23 -11.44 -0.93
N THR A 328 -19.09 -11.59 -1.59
CA THR A 328 -18.80 -10.84 -2.82
C THR A 328 -19.84 -11.11 -3.93
N ALA A 329 -20.28 -10.05 -4.62
CA ALA A 329 -21.23 -10.16 -5.71
C ALA A 329 -20.67 -10.92 -6.93
N SER A 330 -21.58 -11.53 -7.70
CA SER A 330 -21.24 -12.22 -8.94
C SER A 330 -20.82 -11.25 -10.05
N GLY A 331 -19.92 -11.68 -10.93
CA GLY A 331 -19.54 -10.94 -12.15
C GLY A 331 -18.75 -9.64 -11.93
N ARG A 332 -18.30 -9.36 -10.71
CA ARG A 332 -17.46 -8.19 -10.38
C ARG A 332 -15.99 -8.53 -10.40
N ASP A 333 -15.17 -7.61 -10.90
CA ASP A 333 -13.71 -7.70 -10.83
C ASP A 333 -13.25 -7.69 -9.37
N LYS A 334 -12.53 -8.73 -8.95
CA LYS A 334 -12.11 -8.91 -7.55
C LYS A 334 -11.04 -7.91 -7.11
N GLY A 335 -10.31 -7.30 -8.06
CA GLY A 335 -9.35 -6.23 -7.82
C GLY A 335 -9.97 -4.86 -7.57
N GLU A 336 -11.25 -4.67 -7.96
CA GLU A 336 -11.94 -3.38 -7.85
C GLU A 336 -13.11 -3.38 -6.85
N LEU A 337 -13.35 -4.50 -6.16
CA LEU A 337 -14.47 -4.62 -5.22
C LEU A 337 -14.45 -3.54 -4.13
N THR A 338 -15.64 -3.03 -3.81
CA THR A 338 -15.92 -2.13 -2.69
C THR A 338 -16.91 -2.75 -1.72
N ALA A 339 -17.16 -2.11 -0.57
CA ALA A 339 -18.16 -2.57 0.40
C ALA A 339 -19.59 -2.63 -0.21
N ARG A 340 -19.87 -1.87 -1.28
CA ARG A 340 -21.17 -1.86 -1.97
C ARG A 340 -21.38 -3.09 -2.86
N ASP A 341 -20.31 -3.82 -3.17
CA ASP A 341 -20.35 -5.02 -4.00
C ASP A 341 -20.56 -6.29 -3.17
N MET A 342 -21.09 -6.15 -1.95
CA MET A 342 -21.41 -7.25 -1.05
C MET A 342 -22.89 -7.56 -1.07
N VAL A 343 -23.22 -8.85 -1.11
CA VAL A 343 -24.58 -9.37 -1.09
C VAL A 343 -24.84 -10.02 0.26
N ALA A 344 -25.92 -9.61 0.92
CA ALA A 344 -26.39 -10.29 2.12
C ALA A 344 -27.15 -11.58 1.74
N VAL A 345 -26.70 -12.70 2.30
CA VAL A 345 -27.31 -14.01 2.11
C VAL A 345 -27.61 -14.67 3.45
N HIS A 346 -28.61 -15.53 3.49
CA HIS A 346 -28.78 -16.48 4.58
C HIS A 346 -27.59 -17.44 4.56
N ALA A 347 -26.76 -17.38 5.60
CA ALA A 347 -25.46 -18.06 5.65
C ALA A 347 -25.61 -19.57 5.39
N GLU A 348 -26.70 -20.14 5.87
CA GLU A 348 -27.00 -21.56 5.76
C GLU A 348 -27.81 -21.95 4.53
N THR A 349 -28.21 -21.05 3.62
CA THR A 349 -28.95 -21.49 2.42
C THR A 349 -28.43 -20.88 1.14
N ALA A 350 -27.48 -19.95 1.22
CA ALA A 350 -27.01 -19.12 0.11
C ALA A 350 -28.11 -18.25 -0.53
N ARG A 351 -29.34 -18.23 0.03
CA ARG A 351 -30.43 -17.42 -0.50
C ARG A 351 -30.19 -15.94 -0.19
N PRO A 352 -30.35 -15.03 -1.17
CA PRO A 352 -30.30 -13.60 -0.91
C PRO A 352 -31.32 -13.20 0.16
N VAL A 353 -30.93 -12.27 1.05
CA VAL A 353 -31.84 -11.69 2.05
C VAL A 353 -32.84 -10.72 1.41
N ALA A 354 -32.43 -10.05 0.33
CA ALA A 354 -33.27 -9.17 -0.48
C ALA A 354 -33.42 -9.74 -1.90
N ALA A 355 -34.64 -9.71 -2.44
CA ALA A 355 -34.95 -10.25 -3.77
C ALA A 355 -34.43 -9.38 -4.93
N ASP A 356 -34.24 -8.08 -4.69
CA ASP A 356 -33.98 -7.08 -5.74
C ASP A 356 -32.49 -6.71 -5.88
N GLY A 357 -31.60 -7.47 -5.22
CA GLY A 357 -30.16 -7.24 -5.23
C GLY A 357 -29.39 -8.00 -6.32
N PRO A 358 -28.12 -7.64 -6.58
CA PRO A 358 -27.27 -8.42 -7.49
C PRO A 358 -27.13 -9.86 -6.98
N PRO A 359 -27.15 -10.87 -7.87
CA PRO A 359 -27.09 -12.25 -7.44
C PRO A 359 -25.74 -12.58 -6.79
N PRO A 360 -25.73 -13.41 -5.74
CA PRO A 360 -24.50 -13.95 -5.18
C PRO A 360 -23.84 -14.91 -6.21
N SER A 361 -22.53 -15.16 -6.12
CA SER A 361 -21.87 -16.07 -7.08
C SER A 361 -22.31 -17.52 -6.90
N ALA A 362 -22.16 -18.36 -7.91
CA ALA A 362 -22.62 -19.76 -7.87
C ALA A 362 -21.95 -20.57 -6.73
N GLU A 363 -20.69 -20.29 -6.45
CA GLU A 363 -19.89 -20.94 -5.40
C GLU A 363 -20.36 -20.59 -3.98
N THR A 364 -21.31 -19.65 -3.83
CA THR A 364 -21.95 -19.35 -2.54
C THR A 364 -22.60 -20.60 -1.92
N ALA A 365 -23.06 -21.55 -2.74
CA ALA A 365 -23.61 -22.82 -2.26
C ALA A 365 -22.57 -23.62 -1.44
N ILE A 366 -21.30 -23.59 -1.84
CA ILE A 366 -20.19 -24.24 -1.13
C ILE A 366 -19.93 -23.54 0.21
N HIS A 367 -19.95 -22.20 0.23
CA HIS A 367 -19.82 -21.43 1.48
C HIS A 367 -20.94 -21.79 2.45
N ALA A 368 -22.17 -21.93 1.96
CA ALA A 368 -23.31 -22.31 2.78
C ALA A 368 -23.22 -23.75 3.30
N ALA A 369 -22.64 -24.68 2.52
CA ALA A 369 -22.33 -26.03 2.99
C ALA A 369 -21.33 -26.01 4.17
N VAL A 370 -20.27 -25.21 4.07
CA VAL A 370 -19.30 -25.03 5.16
C VAL A 370 -19.96 -24.39 6.39
N TYR A 371 -20.75 -23.33 6.21
CA TYR A 371 -21.43 -22.64 7.32
C TYR A 371 -22.43 -23.54 8.07
N ARG A 372 -23.15 -24.42 7.39
CA ARG A 372 -24.11 -25.36 8.02
C ARG A 372 -23.46 -26.53 8.75
N THR A 373 -22.18 -26.82 8.48
CA THR A 373 -21.52 -28.04 8.96
C THR A 373 -20.32 -27.79 9.86
N THR A 374 -19.94 -26.52 10.03
CA THR A 374 -18.77 -26.10 10.82
C THR A 374 -19.08 -24.84 11.64
N ASP A 375 -18.18 -24.49 12.56
CA ASP A 375 -18.23 -23.24 13.33
C ASP A 375 -17.62 -22.04 12.58
N ALA A 376 -17.43 -22.16 11.26
CA ALA A 376 -16.86 -21.11 10.43
C ALA A 376 -17.63 -19.79 10.56
N ARG A 377 -16.89 -18.69 10.66
CA ARG A 377 -17.42 -17.32 10.53
C ARG A 377 -16.91 -16.61 9.29
N ALA A 378 -15.89 -17.12 8.62
CA ALA A 378 -15.42 -16.64 7.34
C ALA A 378 -15.04 -17.81 6.44
N VAL A 379 -15.32 -17.69 5.14
CA VAL A 379 -15.00 -18.68 4.12
C VAL A 379 -14.40 -17.95 2.91
N ILE A 380 -13.30 -18.48 2.40
CA ILE A 380 -12.57 -17.95 1.24
C ILE A 380 -12.46 -19.08 0.22
N HIS A 381 -12.98 -18.85 -0.98
CA HIS A 381 -12.78 -19.71 -2.13
C HIS A 381 -12.03 -18.96 -3.22
N VAL A 382 -10.91 -19.52 -3.65
CA VAL A 382 -10.00 -18.91 -4.63
C VAL A 382 -9.45 -19.95 -5.59
N HIS A 383 -8.90 -19.48 -6.70
CA HIS A 383 -8.34 -20.31 -7.76
C HIS A 383 -6.81 -20.23 -7.69
N ALA A 384 -6.26 -20.55 -6.51
CA ALA A 384 -4.83 -20.45 -6.25
C ALA A 384 -4.08 -21.47 -7.14
N PRO A 385 -3.04 -21.07 -7.89
CA PRO A 385 -2.45 -21.90 -8.94
C PRO A 385 -1.95 -23.27 -8.48
N TYR A 386 -1.23 -23.33 -7.36
CA TYR A 386 -0.63 -24.58 -6.91
C TYR A 386 -1.67 -25.53 -6.33
N ALA A 387 -2.59 -25.03 -5.50
CA ALA A 387 -3.70 -25.82 -4.98
C ALA A 387 -4.56 -26.41 -6.12
N THR A 388 -4.86 -25.60 -7.14
CA THR A 388 -5.64 -26.04 -8.32
C THR A 388 -4.90 -27.13 -9.10
N ALA A 389 -3.59 -26.96 -9.33
CA ALA A 389 -2.77 -27.94 -10.01
C ALA A 389 -2.64 -29.27 -9.24
N VAL A 390 -2.45 -29.21 -7.92
CA VAL A 390 -2.42 -30.39 -7.05
C VAL A 390 -3.76 -31.13 -7.10
N ALA A 391 -4.87 -30.42 -6.95
CA ALA A 391 -6.21 -31.00 -6.96
C ALA A 391 -6.52 -31.71 -8.29
N GLY A 392 -6.21 -31.04 -9.41
CA GLY A 392 -6.41 -31.60 -10.75
C GLY A 392 -5.55 -32.85 -10.99
N ARG A 393 -4.27 -32.81 -10.63
CA ARG A 393 -3.39 -33.98 -10.78
C ARG A 393 -3.87 -35.16 -9.93
N TRP A 394 -4.22 -34.90 -8.67
CA TRP A 394 -4.70 -35.91 -7.75
C TRP A 394 -5.97 -36.61 -8.25
N ALA A 395 -6.96 -35.83 -8.69
CA ALA A 395 -8.22 -36.38 -9.18
C ALA A 395 -8.01 -37.26 -10.42
N ARG A 396 -7.14 -36.84 -11.36
CA ARG A 396 -6.81 -37.63 -12.56
C ARG A 396 -6.14 -38.96 -12.24
N GLU A 397 -5.27 -39.01 -11.24
CA GLU A 397 -4.57 -40.24 -10.84
C GLU A 397 -5.47 -41.23 -10.10
N ARG A 398 -6.48 -40.75 -9.37
CA ARG A 398 -7.43 -41.62 -8.65
C ARG A 398 -8.57 -42.13 -9.53
N ALA A 399 -9.01 -41.33 -10.51
CA ALA A 399 -10.11 -41.66 -11.41
C ALA A 399 -11.40 -42.12 -10.69
N GLU A 400 -11.64 -41.61 -9.47
CA GLU A 400 -12.83 -41.91 -8.67
C GLU A 400 -13.97 -40.93 -8.99
N ALA A 401 -15.20 -41.42 -8.96
CA ALA A 401 -16.40 -40.62 -9.24
C ALA A 401 -16.84 -39.71 -8.07
N GLY A 402 -16.22 -39.85 -6.89
CA GLY A 402 -16.57 -39.14 -5.67
C GLY A 402 -15.37 -38.49 -4.97
N PRO A 403 -15.57 -37.89 -3.78
CA PRO A 403 -14.51 -37.18 -3.07
C PRO A 403 -13.42 -38.15 -2.59
N THR A 404 -12.17 -37.78 -2.85
CA THR A 404 -10.98 -38.52 -2.41
C THR A 404 -10.22 -37.75 -1.33
N LEU A 405 -9.27 -38.40 -0.65
CA LEU A 405 -8.50 -37.82 0.46
C LEU A 405 -7.03 -37.70 0.09
N LEU A 406 -6.53 -36.47 -0.06
CA LEU A 406 -5.12 -36.17 -0.33
C LEU A 406 -4.33 -36.19 1.00
N PRO A 407 -3.43 -37.16 1.23
CA PRO A 407 -2.63 -37.22 2.44
C PRO A 407 -1.50 -36.18 2.39
N LEU A 408 -1.37 -35.38 3.43
CA LEU A 408 -0.30 -34.39 3.62
C LEU A 408 0.42 -34.69 4.93
N ARG A 409 1.76 -34.85 4.88
CA ARG A 409 2.57 -35.26 6.04
C ARG A 409 3.91 -34.54 6.04
N GLY A 410 4.40 -34.21 7.24
CA GLY A 410 5.77 -33.69 7.41
C GLY A 410 6.00 -32.25 6.94
N PHE A 411 4.93 -31.46 6.74
CA PHE A 411 5.03 -30.03 6.46
C PHE A 411 4.81 -29.22 7.75
N GLU A 412 5.80 -28.44 8.16
CA GLU A 412 5.71 -27.53 9.32
C GLU A 412 4.50 -26.56 9.20
N LEU A 413 4.17 -26.19 7.96
CA LEU A 413 3.03 -25.32 7.64
C LEU A 413 1.66 -25.90 8.02
N LEU A 414 1.54 -27.21 8.27
CA LEU A 414 0.29 -27.83 8.76
C LEU A 414 -0.16 -27.26 10.11
N LYS A 415 0.75 -26.70 10.91
CA LYS A 415 0.41 -25.97 12.15
C LYS A 415 -0.54 -24.79 11.90
N GLY A 416 -0.44 -24.16 10.73
CA GLY A 416 -1.30 -23.05 10.32
C GLY A 416 -2.78 -23.43 10.11
N LEU A 417 -3.09 -24.73 9.99
CA LEU A 417 -4.45 -25.23 9.87
C LEU A 417 -5.18 -25.32 11.23
N GLY A 418 -4.46 -25.29 12.35
CA GLY A 418 -5.06 -25.41 13.69
C GLY A 418 -5.57 -26.83 13.99
N LEU A 419 -4.88 -27.84 13.47
CA LEU A 419 -5.17 -29.26 13.73
C LEU A 419 -4.71 -29.65 15.13
N ARG A 420 -5.37 -30.66 15.73
CA ARG A 420 -4.95 -31.21 17.04
C ARG A 420 -3.57 -31.88 16.96
N ASP A 421 -3.31 -32.57 15.85
CA ASP A 421 -2.02 -33.13 15.50
C ASP A 421 -1.60 -32.59 14.13
N PRO A 422 -0.66 -31.64 14.06
CA PRO A 422 -0.21 -31.03 12.82
C PRO A 422 0.86 -31.89 12.09
N SER A 423 1.16 -33.11 12.53
CA SER A 423 2.15 -33.97 11.86
C SER A 423 1.64 -34.54 10.53
N ALA A 424 0.32 -34.75 10.42
CA ALA A 424 -0.33 -35.32 9.26
C ALA A 424 -1.81 -34.89 9.16
N THR A 425 -2.32 -34.76 7.94
CA THR A 425 -3.74 -34.56 7.68
C THR A 425 -4.16 -35.14 6.34
N GLU A 426 -5.46 -35.22 6.11
CA GLU A 426 -6.06 -35.63 4.83
C GLU A 426 -7.00 -34.53 4.35
N VAL A 427 -6.63 -33.86 3.26
CA VAL A 427 -7.45 -32.80 2.66
C VAL A 427 -8.39 -33.41 1.63
N PRO A 428 -9.71 -33.20 1.71
CA PRO A 428 -10.62 -33.74 0.72
C PRO A 428 -10.48 -33.03 -0.63
N VAL A 429 -10.48 -33.82 -1.70
CA VAL A 429 -10.48 -33.37 -3.09
C VAL A 429 -11.79 -33.83 -3.74
N PHE A 430 -12.64 -32.86 -4.07
CA PHE A 430 -13.95 -33.08 -4.70
C PHE A 430 -13.83 -33.04 -6.22
N PRO A 431 -14.61 -33.86 -6.95
CA PRO A 431 -14.76 -33.70 -8.39
C PRO A 431 -15.39 -32.35 -8.75
N ASN A 432 -15.01 -31.79 -9.89
CA ASN A 432 -15.61 -30.56 -10.38
C ASN A 432 -16.86 -30.87 -11.22
N HIS A 433 -18.03 -30.65 -10.61
CA HIS A 433 -19.31 -30.81 -11.27
C HIS A 433 -19.78 -29.47 -11.86
N ALA A 434 -20.38 -29.50 -13.05
CA ALA A 434 -21.00 -28.32 -13.66
C ALA A 434 -22.12 -27.73 -12.78
N ASP A 435 -22.83 -28.58 -12.04
CA ASP A 435 -23.76 -28.17 -10.99
C ASP A 435 -23.02 -27.98 -9.66
N VAL A 436 -22.77 -26.72 -9.30
CA VAL A 436 -22.13 -26.33 -8.03
C VAL A 436 -22.96 -26.75 -6.82
N GLY A 437 -24.29 -26.88 -6.95
CA GLY A 437 -25.17 -27.35 -5.89
C GLY A 437 -24.90 -28.81 -5.51
N ARG A 438 -24.50 -29.64 -6.48
CA ARG A 438 -24.03 -31.00 -6.22
C ARG A 438 -22.73 -31.00 -5.41
N ILE A 439 -21.75 -30.17 -5.80
CA ILE A 439 -20.48 -30.03 -5.04
C ILE A 439 -20.79 -29.62 -3.60
N ALA A 440 -21.65 -28.62 -3.40
CA ALA A 440 -22.05 -28.18 -2.06
C ALA A 440 -22.70 -29.29 -1.21
N THR A 441 -23.48 -30.17 -1.84
CA THR A 441 -24.09 -31.33 -1.15
C THR A 441 -23.02 -32.32 -0.72
N GLU A 442 -22.11 -32.69 -1.62
CA GLU A 442 -21.00 -33.60 -1.32
C GLU A 442 -20.06 -33.04 -0.23
N VAL A 443 -19.78 -31.73 -0.26
CA VAL A 443 -19.01 -31.03 0.78
C VAL A 443 -19.71 -31.14 2.13
N ALA A 444 -21.02 -30.86 2.19
CA ALA A 444 -21.77 -30.94 3.44
C ALA A 444 -21.78 -32.36 4.02
N ASP A 445 -21.98 -33.37 3.19
CA ASP A 445 -22.00 -34.78 3.62
C ASP A 445 -20.62 -35.24 4.10
N HIS A 446 -19.55 -34.81 3.41
CA HIS A 446 -18.18 -35.08 3.84
C HIS A 446 -17.88 -34.45 5.20
N LEU A 447 -18.16 -33.16 5.39
CA LEU A 447 -17.85 -32.45 6.63
C LEU A 447 -18.67 -32.99 7.82
N ARG A 448 -19.94 -33.39 7.61
CA ARG A 448 -20.75 -34.05 8.66
C ARG A 448 -20.20 -35.41 9.06
N SER A 449 -19.77 -36.22 8.09
CA SER A 449 -19.20 -37.54 8.37
C SER A 449 -17.79 -37.47 8.96
N ARG A 450 -17.10 -36.33 8.79
CA ARG A 450 -15.73 -36.10 9.27
C ARG A 450 -15.61 -34.77 10.01
N PRO A 451 -16.12 -34.66 11.25
CA PRO A 451 -16.05 -33.42 12.05
C PRO A 451 -14.62 -32.99 12.42
N LYS A 452 -13.61 -33.83 12.16
CA LYS A 452 -12.18 -33.53 12.36
C LYS A 452 -11.44 -33.23 11.06
N ALA A 453 -12.14 -33.09 9.93
CA ALA A 453 -11.53 -32.71 8.66
C ALA A 453 -10.77 -31.38 8.81
N PRO A 454 -9.65 -31.19 8.10
CA PRO A 454 -8.95 -29.92 8.11
C PRO A 454 -9.85 -28.80 7.58
N PRO A 455 -9.60 -27.53 7.98
CA PRO A 455 -10.40 -26.38 7.56
C PRO A 455 -10.08 -25.91 6.13
N ALA A 456 -9.94 -26.87 5.22
CA ALA A 456 -9.59 -26.70 3.83
C ALA A 456 -10.18 -27.86 3.00
N LEU A 457 -10.61 -27.54 1.78
CA LEU A 457 -10.99 -28.52 0.76
C LEU A 457 -10.52 -28.06 -0.61
N LEU A 458 -10.33 -29.02 -1.51
CA LEU A 458 -9.92 -28.79 -2.89
C LEU A 458 -11.01 -29.26 -3.84
N ILE A 459 -11.16 -28.58 -4.98
CA ILE A 459 -12.04 -28.97 -6.07
C ILE A 459 -11.16 -29.11 -7.33
N ALA A 460 -11.19 -30.29 -7.94
CA ALA A 460 -10.32 -30.64 -9.07
C ALA A 460 -10.43 -29.63 -10.22
N ASP A 461 -9.30 -29.10 -10.69
CA ASP A 461 -9.26 -28.12 -11.80
C ASP A 461 -10.17 -26.88 -11.60
N HIS A 462 -10.50 -26.53 -10.34
CA HIS A 462 -11.38 -25.41 -10.00
C HIS A 462 -10.74 -24.48 -8.96
N GLY A 463 -10.35 -25.00 -7.80
CA GLY A 463 -9.75 -24.16 -6.76
C GLY A 463 -9.77 -24.77 -5.37
N ILE A 464 -9.55 -23.90 -4.39
CA ILE A 464 -9.46 -24.23 -2.97
C ILE A 464 -10.47 -23.42 -2.17
N THR A 465 -11.11 -24.06 -1.20
CA THR A 465 -11.95 -23.38 -0.20
C THR A 465 -11.37 -23.61 1.18
N VAL A 466 -11.17 -22.54 1.94
CA VAL A 466 -10.75 -22.58 3.34
C VAL A 466 -11.70 -21.76 4.20
N TRP A 467 -11.72 -22.03 5.50
CA TRP A 467 -12.57 -21.29 6.42
C TRP A 467 -11.88 -21.02 7.75
N GLY A 468 -12.44 -20.11 8.54
CA GLY A 468 -11.88 -19.66 9.81
C GLY A 468 -12.90 -18.98 10.72
N ARG A 469 -12.46 -18.69 11.96
CA ARG A 469 -13.21 -17.90 12.94
C ARG A 469 -13.32 -16.41 12.56
N ASP A 470 -12.47 -15.97 11.65
CA ASP A 470 -12.42 -14.64 11.05
C ASP A 470 -11.70 -14.72 9.69
N LEU A 471 -11.75 -13.62 8.92
CA LEU A 471 -11.12 -13.52 7.60
C LEU A 471 -9.60 -13.71 7.67
N ALA A 472 -8.94 -13.26 8.74
CA ALA A 472 -7.50 -13.36 8.91
C ALA A 472 -7.04 -14.82 9.06
N GLN A 473 -7.76 -15.61 9.86
CA GLN A 473 -7.47 -17.03 10.03
C GLN A 473 -7.76 -17.82 8.75
N ALA A 474 -8.86 -17.52 8.06
CA ALA A 474 -9.15 -18.13 6.76
C ALA A 474 -8.01 -17.83 5.76
N ARG A 475 -7.54 -16.57 5.68
CA ARG A 475 -6.39 -16.20 4.83
C ARG A 475 -5.12 -16.96 5.20
N ASN A 476 -4.78 -17.02 6.49
CA ASN A 476 -3.59 -17.76 6.94
C ASN A 476 -3.63 -19.23 6.52
N ARG A 477 -4.80 -19.88 6.65
CA ARG A 477 -5.02 -21.26 6.20
C ARG A 477 -4.83 -21.42 4.70
N LEU A 478 -5.35 -20.47 3.91
CA LEU A 478 -5.15 -20.44 2.46
C LEU A 478 -3.67 -20.33 2.10
N GLU A 479 -2.94 -19.40 2.73
CA GLU A 479 -1.51 -19.19 2.49
C GLU A 479 -0.69 -20.43 2.83
N CYS A 480 -0.98 -21.09 3.97
CA CYS A 480 -0.35 -22.35 4.33
C CYS A 480 -0.64 -23.45 3.31
N MET A 481 -1.90 -23.59 2.87
CA MET A 481 -2.28 -24.62 1.90
C MET A 481 -1.64 -24.40 0.53
N GLU A 482 -1.65 -23.18 0.02
CA GLU A 482 -1.03 -22.87 -1.26
C GLU A 482 0.48 -23.13 -1.23
N ALA A 483 1.16 -22.76 -0.14
CA ALA A 483 2.57 -23.05 0.06
C ALA A 483 2.85 -24.55 0.19
N ILE A 484 2.00 -25.33 0.88
CA ILE A 484 2.13 -26.79 0.93
C ILE A 484 1.95 -27.38 -0.47
N CYS A 485 0.94 -26.96 -1.22
CA CYS A 485 0.69 -27.43 -2.59
C CYS A 485 1.85 -27.10 -3.53
N HIS A 486 2.46 -25.92 -3.39
CA HIS A 486 3.68 -25.55 -4.14
C HIS A 486 4.82 -26.55 -3.85
N LEU A 487 5.08 -26.84 -2.57
CA LEU A 487 6.12 -27.79 -2.17
C LEU A 487 5.82 -29.22 -2.66
N VAL A 488 4.57 -29.66 -2.59
CA VAL A 488 4.13 -30.98 -3.09
C VAL A 488 4.38 -31.12 -4.60
N LEU A 489 4.20 -30.05 -5.39
CA LEU A 489 4.48 -30.06 -6.83
C LEU A 489 5.97 -30.06 -7.15
N LEU A 490 6.80 -29.39 -6.34
CA LEU A 490 8.25 -29.36 -6.51
C LEU A 490 8.93 -30.69 -6.11
N ASP A 491 8.35 -31.43 -5.16
CA ASP A 491 8.89 -32.71 -4.67
C ASP A 491 8.43 -33.90 -5.54
N ALA A 492 8.76 -33.86 -6.84
CA ALA A 492 8.28 -34.82 -7.85
C ALA A 492 8.58 -36.29 -7.53
N GLY A 493 9.62 -36.57 -6.73
CA GLY A 493 10.00 -37.93 -6.30
C GLY A 493 9.17 -38.49 -5.15
N ASN A 494 8.37 -37.66 -4.47
CA ASN A 494 7.59 -38.01 -3.30
C ASN A 494 6.12 -37.63 -3.44
N TRP A 495 5.60 -37.50 -4.66
CA TRP A 495 4.19 -37.25 -4.90
C TRP A 495 3.32 -38.44 -4.45
N PRO A 496 2.22 -38.23 -3.71
CA PRO A 496 1.74 -36.99 -3.09
C PRO A 496 2.34 -36.72 -1.68
N ALA A 497 3.04 -37.69 -1.08
CA ALA A 497 3.62 -37.61 0.25
C ALA A 497 4.99 -38.31 0.35
N ARG A 498 5.90 -37.72 1.14
CA ARG A 498 7.20 -38.29 1.52
C ARG A 498 7.03 -39.60 2.29
N PRO A 499 7.73 -40.69 1.96
CA PRO A 499 7.86 -41.82 2.86
C PRO A 499 8.60 -41.36 4.14
N VAL A 500 8.03 -41.67 5.31
CA VAL A 500 8.71 -41.45 6.59
C VAL A 500 9.80 -42.52 6.70
N THR A 501 11.01 -42.21 6.26
CA THR A 501 12.18 -42.82 6.91
C THR A 501 12.34 -42.10 8.24
N SER A 502 12.14 -42.81 9.34
CA SER A 502 12.49 -42.28 10.65
C SER A 502 13.95 -41.81 10.58
N LEU A 503 14.20 -40.53 10.85
CA LEU A 503 15.51 -40.05 11.26
C LEU A 503 15.79 -40.50 12.71
N GLU A 504 15.55 -41.79 13.00
CA GLU A 504 16.08 -42.46 14.19
C GLU A 504 17.34 -43.22 13.77
N GLY A 505 18.38 -42.45 13.47
CA GLY A 505 19.74 -42.90 13.70
C GLY A 505 19.99 -42.98 15.21
N LYS A 506 19.44 -44.00 15.88
CA LYS A 506 19.97 -44.53 17.13
C LYS A 506 20.04 -46.04 17.02
N THR A 507 21.28 -46.48 16.87
CA THR A 507 21.80 -47.82 17.08
C THR A 507 21.09 -48.58 18.21
N ALA A 508 20.73 -49.84 17.93
CA ALA A 508 20.87 -50.95 18.86
C ALA A 508 22.08 -51.78 18.42
#